data_AF-A0A947DC06-F1
#
_entry.id   AF-A0A947DC06-F1
#
_cell.length_a   1.000
_cell.length_b   1.000
_cell.length_c   1.000
_cell.angle_alpha   90.00
_cell.angle_beta   90.00
_cell.angle_gamma   90.00
#
_symmetry.space_group_name_H-M   'P 1'
#
loop_
_entity.id
_entity.type
_entity.pdbx_description
1 polymer ?
#
loop_
_entity_poly.entity_id
_entity_poly.type
_entity_poly.pdbx_seq_one_letter_code
_entity_poly.pdbx_strand_id
1 'polypeptide(L)'
;MLAPEALDRTHVGLLPGLDLDAVRALLIDRHGCTPEQASEAERLYRMFLELRRRHPDERLVPPAAADRMWHVHILMTGKYRQDCKALFGQYLDHDPMARPTADDIALSRRRYREAFGVDLAEAFSDCT
;
A
#
# COMPACT_ATOMS: atom_id res chain seq x y z
N MET A 1 19.38 23.10 7.11
CA MET A 1 18.16 23.00 6.26
C MET A 1 18.56 22.29 4.98
N LEU A 2 18.33 20.98 4.90
CA LEU A 2 18.51 20.22 3.68
C LEU A 2 17.16 20.14 2.97
N ALA A 3 17.11 20.55 1.71
CA ALA A 3 15.91 20.42 0.89
C ALA A 3 15.60 18.94 0.68
N PRO A 4 14.32 18.52 0.68
CA PRO A 4 13.99 17.16 0.29
C PRO A 4 14.28 17.02 -1.20
N GLU A 5 15.27 16.19 -1.51
CA GLU A 5 15.56 15.73 -2.86
C GLU A 5 14.26 15.21 -3.48
N ALA A 6 13.98 15.68 -4.70
CA ALA A 6 12.81 15.28 -5.45
C ALA A 6 12.86 13.77 -5.69
N LEU A 7 12.19 13.01 -4.81
CA LEU A 7 12.03 11.58 -4.97
C LEU A 7 11.35 11.34 -6.31
N ASP A 8 12.03 10.54 -7.12
CA ASP A 8 11.61 10.07 -8.44
C ASP A 8 10.10 9.72 -8.45
N ARG A 9 9.34 10.46 -9.27
CA ARG A 9 7.88 10.38 -9.37
C ARG A 9 7.41 9.18 -10.20
N THR A 10 8.33 8.36 -10.69
CA THR A 10 8.02 7.17 -11.48
C THR A 10 8.22 5.88 -10.67
N HIS A 11 7.11 5.33 -10.18
CA HIS A 11 6.76 3.96 -9.77
C HIS A 11 7.79 2.84 -9.52
N VAL A 12 8.95 2.80 -10.16
CA VAL A 12 9.91 1.69 -10.09
C VAL A 12 11.02 2.05 -9.09
N GLY A 13 10.69 2.11 -7.80
CA GLY A 13 11.72 2.39 -6.78
C GLY A 13 11.25 2.91 -5.42
N LEU A 14 9.96 3.00 -5.14
CA LEU A 14 9.47 3.59 -3.89
C LEU A 14 9.99 2.90 -2.63
N LEU A 15 10.14 1.57 -2.67
CA LEU A 15 10.60 0.74 -1.56
C LEU A 15 11.55 -0.35 -2.09
N PRO A 16 12.81 0.00 -2.41
CA PRO A 16 13.76 -0.97 -2.94
C PRO A 16 14.02 -2.05 -1.89
N GLY A 17 13.93 -3.33 -2.29
CA GLY A 17 14.09 -4.48 -1.40
C GLY A 17 12.81 -5.09 -0.85
N LEU A 18 11.64 -4.44 -1.03
CA LEU A 18 10.36 -5.07 -0.75
C LEU A 18 9.96 -6.00 -1.91
N ASP A 19 10.13 -7.30 -1.72
CA ASP A 19 9.68 -8.35 -2.63
C ASP A 19 8.21 -8.73 -2.33
N LEU A 20 7.32 -8.61 -3.32
CA LEU A 20 5.90 -8.95 -3.20
C LEU A 20 5.48 -10.06 -4.16
N ASP A 21 6.41 -10.77 -4.78
CA ASP A 21 6.11 -11.76 -5.81
C ASP A 21 5.20 -12.89 -5.30
N ALA A 22 5.50 -13.42 -4.12
CA ALA A 22 4.66 -14.44 -3.49
C ALA A 22 3.27 -13.91 -3.08
N VAL A 23 3.19 -12.64 -2.66
CA VAL A 23 1.92 -11.99 -2.31
C VAL A 23 1.06 -11.80 -3.56
N ARG A 24 1.67 -11.35 -4.66
CA ARG A 24 1.03 -11.19 -5.97
C ARG A 24 0.54 -12.52 -6.52
N ALA A 25 1.36 -13.58 -6.43
CA ALA A 25 0.98 -14.92 -6.85
C ALA A 25 -0.23 -15.44 -6.06
N LEU A 26 -0.29 -15.21 -4.74
CA LEU A 26 -1.42 -15.61 -3.90
C LEU A 26 -2.71 -14.83 -4.22
N LEU A 27 -2.63 -13.54 -4.55
CA LEU A 27 -3.79 -12.78 -5.03
C LEU A 27 -4.40 -13.40 -6.29
N ILE A 28 -3.56 -13.84 -7.24
CA ILE A 28 -4.02 -14.48 -8.47
C ILE A 28 -4.61 -15.87 -8.17
N ASP A 29 -3.87 -16.72 -7.45
CA ASP A 29 -4.23 -18.13 -7.21
C ASP A 29 -5.43 -18.30 -6.27
N ARG A 30 -5.57 -17.43 -5.26
CA ARG A 30 -6.56 -17.60 -4.18
C ARG A 30 -7.69 -16.58 -4.17
N HIS A 31 -7.51 -15.46 -4.84
CA HIS A 31 -8.49 -14.37 -4.86
C HIS A 31 -8.98 -14.00 -6.27
N GLY A 32 -8.63 -14.80 -7.29
CA GLY A 32 -9.16 -14.67 -8.65
C GLY A 32 -8.70 -13.41 -9.40
N CYS A 33 -7.75 -12.66 -8.86
CA CYS A 33 -7.26 -11.45 -9.51
C CYS A 33 -6.54 -11.78 -10.83
N THR A 34 -6.72 -10.98 -11.87
CA THR A 34 -5.86 -11.06 -13.06
C THR A 34 -4.44 -10.56 -12.75
N PRO A 35 -3.43 -10.90 -13.58
CA PRO A 35 -2.08 -10.34 -13.43
C PRO A 35 -2.03 -8.81 -13.41
N GLU A 36 -2.89 -8.15 -14.19
CA GLU A 36 -2.99 -6.68 -14.24
C GLU A 36 -3.58 -6.13 -12.94
N GLN A 37 -4.65 -6.75 -12.41
CA GLN A 37 -5.23 -6.36 -11.12
C GLN A 37 -4.24 -6.55 -9.98
N ALA A 38 -3.48 -7.65 -10.00
CA ALA A 38 -2.46 -7.93 -8.98
C ALA A 38 -1.29 -6.94 -9.06
N SER A 39 -0.90 -6.53 -10.28
CA SER A 39 0.14 -5.51 -10.50
C SER A 39 -0.31 -4.12 -10.02
N GLU A 40 -1.58 -3.77 -10.25
CA GLU A 40 -2.16 -2.51 -9.76
C GLU A 40 -2.30 -2.49 -8.24
N ALA A 41 -2.74 -3.61 -7.65
CA ALA A 41 -2.79 -3.78 -6.20
C ALA A 41 -1.40 -3.60 -5.57
N GLU A 42 -0.36 -4.18 -6.18
CA GLU A 42 1.03 -3.99 -5.77
C GLU A 42 1.48 -2.54 -5.84
N ARG A 43 1.20 -1.88 -6.97
CA ARG A 43 1.51 -0.47 -7.18
C ARG A 43 0.91 0.41 -6.09
N LEU A 44 -0.38 0.26 -5.82
CA LEU A 44 -1.10 1.03 -4.82
C LEU A 44 -0.69 0.68 -3.39
N TYR A 45 -0.32 -0.57 -3.12
CA TYR A 45 0.16 -1.02 -1.81
C TYR A 45 1.55 -0.47 -1.50
N ARG A 46 2.47 -0.46 -2.46
CA ARG A 46 3.78 0.19 -2.30
C ARG A 46 3.64 1.68 -1.98
N MET A 47 2.70 2.36 -2.64
CA MET A 47 2.35 3.75 -2.34
C MET A 47 1.80 3.91 -0.93
N PHE A 48 0.89 3.03 -0.50
CA PHE A 48 0.32 3.05 0.84
C PHE A 48 1.43 2.94 1.90
N LEU A 49 2.31 1.94 1.76
CA LEU A 49 3.43 1.72 2.68
C LEU A 49 4.37 2.92 2.74
N GLU A 50 4.67 3.55 1.61
CA GLU A 50 5.49 4.76 1.58
C GLU A 50 4.82 5.94 2.28
N LEU A 51 3.51 6.12 2.10
CA LEU A 51 2.77 7.15 2.83
C LEU A 51 2.75 6.87 4.34
N ARG A 52 2.55 5.62 4.75
CA ARG A 52 2.64 5.21 6.17
C ARG A 52 4.03 5.48 6.76
N ARG A 53 5.09 5.36 5.96
CA ARG A 53 6.47 5.65 6.36
C ARG A 53 6.70 7.16 6.52
N ARG A 54 6.16 7.99 5.61
CA ARG A 54 6.33 9.46 5.63
C ARG A 54 5.44 10.16 6.65
N HIS A 55 4.29 9.58 6.97
CA HIS A 55 3.25 10.17 7.82
C HIS A 55 2.82 9.20 8.93
N PRO A 56 3.71 8.83 9.87
CA PRO A 56 3.42 7.80 10.87
C PRO A 56 2.27 8.16 11.82
N ASP A 57 2.03 9.45 12.04
CA ASP A 57 0.99 9.97 12.94
C ASP A 57 -0.37 10.18 12.24
N GLU A 58 -0.43 10.01 10.92
CA GLU A 58 -1.66 10.18 10.15
C GLU A 58 -2.41 8.86 9.99
N ARG A 59 -3.74 8.92 10.20
CA ARG A 59 -4.63 7.78 9.97
C ARG A 59 -4.92 7.66 8.47
N LEU A 60 -4.01 6.99 7.77
CA LEU A 60 -4.14 6.71 6.34
C LEU A 60 -4.80 5.36 6.09
N VAL A 61 -5.70 5.33 5.12
CA VAL A 61 -6.53 4.19 4.72
C VAL A 61 -6.11 3.77 3.31
N PRO A 62 -5.82 2.48 3.07
CA PRO A 62 -5.48 2.00 1.74
C PRO A 62 -6.71 2.01 0.82
N PRO A 63 -6.55 2.21 -0.50
CA PRO A 63 -7.58 1.87 -1.47
C PRO A 63 -7.82 0.35 -1.49
N ALA A 64 -9.01 -0.09 -1.91
CA ALA A 64 -9.45 -1.48 -1.83
C ALA A 64 -8.48 -2.51 -2.43
N ALA A 65 -7.87 -2.20 -3.59
CA ALA A 65 -6.88 -3.08 -4.21
C ALA A 65 -5.61 -3.23 -3.35
N ALA A 66 -5.11 -2.14 -2.76
CA ALA A 66 -3.97 -2.17 -1.85
C ALA A 66 -4.31 -2.89 -0.54
N ASP A 67 -5.53 -2.70 -0.03
CA ASP A 67 -6.02 -3.35 1.19
C ASP A 67 -6.04 -4.88 1.05
N ARG A 68 -6.54 -5.38 -0.09
CA ARG A 68 -6.49 -6.82 -0.41
C ARG A 68 -5.06 -7.36 -0.43
N MET A 69 -4.14 -6.66 -1.10
CA MET A 69 -2.74 -7.10 -1.09
C MET A 69 -2.16 -7.07 0.32
N TRP A 70 -2.52 -6.06 1.11
CA TRP A 70 -2.08 -5.96 2.50
C TRP A 70 -2.60 -7.12 3.35
N HIS A 71 -3.87 -7.53 3.19
CA HIS A 71 -4.41 -8.70 3.89
C HIS A 71 -3.68 -9.98 3.51
N VAL A 72 -3.44 -10.23 2.23
CA VAL A 72 -2.65 -11.39 1.79
C VAL A 72 -1.25 -11.34 2.38
N HIS A 73 -0.62 -10.16 2.41
CA HIS A 73 0.69 -9.98 3.01
C HIS A 73 0.67 -10.30 4.52
N ILE A 74 -0.32 -9.79 5.28
CA ILE A 74 -0.50 -10.07 6.72
C ILE A 74 -0.64 -11.58 6.98
N LEU A 75 -1.38 -12.31 6.14
CA LEU A 75 -1.51 -13.77 6.25
C LEU A 75 -0.17 -14.50 6.09
N MET A 76 0.79 -13.90 5.36
CA MET A 76 2.18 -14.32 5.33
C MET A 76 2.96 -13.79 6.56
N THR A 77 2.45 -14.06 7.76
CA THR A 77 2.85 -13.42 9.03
C THR A 77 4.36 -13.29 9.26
N GLY A 78 5.15 -14.32 8.94
CA GLY A 78 6.61 -14.28 9.08
C GLY A 78 7.27 -13.26 8.15
N LYS A 79 6.91 -13.27 6.86
CA LYS A 79 7.39 -12.30 5.87
C LYS A 79 6.91 -10.89 6.20
N TYR A 80 5.63 -10.73 6.52
CA TYR A 80 5.08 -9.42 6.87
C TYR A 80 5.78 -8.78 8.06
N ARG A 81 6.13 -9.56 9.10
CA ARG A 81 6.93 -9.06 10.23
C ARG A 81 8.33 -8.62 9.82
N GLN A 82 9.00 -9.38 8.95
CA GLN A 82 10.34 -9.04 8.46
C GLN A 82 10.31 -7.76 7.63
N ASP A 83 9.37 -7.65 6.69
CA ASP A 83 9.20 -6.48 5.83
C ASP A 83 8.80 -5.25 6.65
N CYS A 84 7.89 -5.38 7.62
CA CYS A 84 7.55 -4.29 8.52
C CYS A 84 8.76 -3.83 9.35
N LYS A 85 9.55 -4.78 9.88
CA LYS A 85 10.76 -4.45 10.64
C LYS A 85 11.77 -3.69 9.77
N ALA A 86 11.95 -4.10 8.52
CA ALA A 86 12.84 -3.44 7.58
C ALA A 86 12.37 -2.04 7.18
N LEU A 87 11.06 -1.86 6.95
CA LEU A 87 10.49 -0.60 6.46
C LEU A 87 10.20 0.42 7.55
N PHE A 88 9.71 -0.04 8.70
CA PHE A 88 9.16 0.81 9.77
C PHE A 88 9.90 0.67 11.10
N GLY A 89 10.83 -0.29 11.22
CA GLY A 89 11.48 -0.61 12.50
C GLY A 89 10.58 -1.33 13.51
N GLN A 90 9.30 -1.51 13.18
CA GLN A 90 8.27 -2.13 14.01
C GLN A 90 7.18 -2.74 13.12
N TYR A 91 6.24 -3.47 13.73
CA TYR A 91 5.08 -3.98 13.03
C TYR A 91 4.14 -2.84 12.64
N LEU A 92 3.64 -2.83 11.41
CA LEU A 92 2.56 -1.92 11.03
C LEU A 92 1.22 -2.58 11.38
N ASP A 93 0.58 -2.08 12.43
CA ASP A 93 -0.67 -2.64 12.93
C ASP A 93 -1.83 -2.46 11.94
N HIS A 94 -2.66 -3.49 11.87
CA HIS A 94 -3.92 -3.50 11.12
C HIS A 94 -5.05 -3.91 12.06
N ASP A 95 -6.11 -3.10 12.10
CA ASP A 95 -7.34 -3.41 12.83
C ASP A 95 -8.48 -3.70 11.82
N PRO A 96 -8.90 -4.96 11.67
CA PRO A 96 -9.96 -5.32 10.72
C PRO A 96 -11.35 -4.78 11.12
N MET A 97 -11.53 -4.33 12.37
CA MET A 97 -12.79 -3.78 12.86
C MET A 97 -12.84 -2.25 12.76
N ALA A 98 -11.70 -1.62 12.50
CA ALA A 98 -11.61 -0.18 12.34
C ALA A 98 -12.39 0.27 11.10
N ARG A 99 -13.36 1.17 11.30
CA ARG A 99 -14.04 1.84 10.19
C ARG A 99 -13.37 3.18 9.91
N PRO A 100 -13.00 3.46 8.65
CA PRO A 100 -12.47 4.76 8.29
C PRO A 100 -13.58 5.82 8.32
N THR A 101 -13.25 7.00 8.82
CA THR A 101 -14.14 8.17 8.75
C THR A 101 -14.08 8.81 7.36
N ALA A 102 -15.01 9.72 7.06
CA ALA A 102 -14.94 10.50 5.83
C ALA A 102 -13.65 11.34 5.75
N ASP A 103 -13.17 11.84 6.89
CA ASP A 103 -11.94 12.62 6.99
C ASP A 103 -10.70 11.75 6.74
N ASP A 104 -10.66 10.52 7.25
CA ASP A 104 -9.57 9.56 6.98
C ASP A 104 -9.46 9.27 5.48
N ILE A 105 -10.62 9.07 4.81
CA ILE A 105 -10.69 8.81 3.37
C ILE A 105 -10.23 10.04 2.58
N ALA A 106 -10.72 11.23 2.93
CA ALA A 106 -10.36 12.48 2.28
C ALA A 106 -8.86 12.80 2.43
N LEU A 107 -8.32 12.59 3.63
CA LEU A 107 -6.89 12.73 3.92
C LEU A 107 -6.07 11.77 3.05
N SER A 108 -6.45 10.49 3.02
CA SER A 108 -5.73 9.46 2.25
C SER A 108 -5.72 9.79 0.75
N ARG A 109 -6.87 10.16 0.18
CA ARG A 109 -6.97 10.61 -1.22
C ARG A 109 -6.06 11.80 -1.51
N ARG A 110 -6.05 12.80 -0.62
CA ARG A 110 -5.16 13.96 -0.74
C ARG A 110 -3.69 13.54 -0.74
N ARG A 111 -3.27 12.65 0.17
CA ARG A 111 -1.88 12.17 0.24
C ARG A 111 -1.44 11.41 -1.00
N TYR A 112 -2.30 10.55 -1.56
CA TYR A 112 -2.01 9.89 -2.84
C TYR A 112 -1.83 10.88 -3.99
N ARG A 113 -2.72 11.89 -4.07
CA ARG A 113 -2.64 12.93 -5.10
C ARG A 113 -1.37 13.77 -4.97
N GLU A 114 -1.07 14.24 -3.76
CA GLU A 114 0.10 15.09 -3.49
C GLU A 114 1.43 14.35 -3.71
N ALA A 115 1.54 13.11 -3.23
CA ALA A 115 2.78 12.35 -3.30
C ALA A 115 3.04 11.74 -4.68
N PHE A 116 1.98 11.33 -5.39
CA PHE A 116 2.11 10.47 -6.58
C PHE A 116 1.31 10.94 -7.79
N GLY A 117 0.49 11.99 -7.68
CA GLY A 117 -0.39 12.41 -8.77
C GLY A 117 -1.50 11.42 -9.10
N VAL A 118 -1.80 10.47 -8.20
CA VAL A 118 -2.84 9.45 -8.38
C VAL A 118 -4.16 9.95 -7.82
N ASP A 119 -5.22 9.94 -8.64
CA ASP A 119 -6.59 10.12 -8.15
C ASP A 119 -7.26 8.76 -7.92
N LEU A 120 -7.55 8.46 -6.65
CA LEU A 120 -8.15 7.18 -6.26
C LEU A 120 -9.62 7.04 -6.66
N ALA A 121 -10.26 8.08 -7.21
CA ALA A 121 -11.60 7.95 -7.79
C ALA A 121 -11.63 7.06 -9.04
N GLU A 122 -10.48 6.87 -9.71
CA GLU A 122 -10.35 6.07 -10.95
C GLU A 122 -9.60 4.74 -10.74
N ALA A 123 -9.25 4.39 -9.50
CA ALA A 123 -8.54 3.13 -9.21
C ALA A 123 -9.46 1.92 -9.50
N PHE A 124 -8.95 0.97 -10.28
CA PHE A 124 -9.72 -0.10 -10.92
C PHE A 124 -10.44 -1.06 -9.95
N SER A 125 -11.49 -1.66 -10.54
CA SER A 125 -12.47 -2.61 -9.98
C SER A 125 -11.89 -3.79 -9.19
N ASP A 126 -12.74 -4.34 -8.34
CA ASP A 126 -12.48 -5.52 -7.51
C ASP A 126 -12.06 -6.77 -8.31
N CYS A 127 -11.24 -7.62 -7.68
CA CYS A 127 -10.98 -8.96 -8.19
C CYS A 127 -12.31 -9.72 -8.26
N THR A 128 -12.54 -10.42 -9.37
CA THR A 128 -13.83 -11.05 -9.68
C THR A 128 -13.87 -12.48 -9.17
#